data_AF-A0A6G3UHH8-F1
#
_entry.id   AF-A0A6G3UHH8-F1
#
_cell.length_a   1.000
_cell.length_b   1.000
_cell.length_c   1.000
_cell.angle_alpha   90.00
_cell.angle_beta   90.00
_cell.angle_gamma   90.00
#
_symmetry.space_group_name_H-M   'P 1'
#
loop_
_entity.id
_entity.type
_entity.pdbx_description
1 polymer ?
#
loop_
_entity_poly.entity_id
_entity_poly.type
_entity_poly.pdbx_seq_one_letter_code
_entity_poly.pdbx_strand_id
1 'polypeptide(L)'
;MTKARTRWPRQREAEQPIPDGDGTPSLATVRPTDLETCLRACAAHSGKLVASLDRRRNALAEALRHLLATHAAMEQTAPDTAPVPLLRRAARGGPGAALVLGDRLLDPLLAVGTKALDCGYEDELKLAVLVTDAVLTQRKGSRAAWRLRARALEAMGAESDAVQAYERYLALTDEDGFGIAAKTAGLRAGAGYQGELLRALEQGCPEAGAFAAGSVTDTWAEGLALAGRGDWNRARSRLIGALLAQERTRATVPEIQEALGQYLALALAAAGAPGSGGTPTATGDTAALNELVALYAAQRRTRMRGPVSDPLFGGVTWTTLGEFRNRIAGKSICLIANSQRVGSSSLGPEIDAYDLVVRFNSYRIDPAATGSRTDIHATIHKHGFNWDKKVDTRLVFGGVPGDWKQSLRTRLVPGAQRYLGDESLRWPLRDIGRVGTDVWPSIPTSGFNMLWLLDFLDVSPTLDLIGFDFYESGAYRIPAAMKMPITSVHEYTSEKAWVMERAQSVTETRIALR
;
A
#
# COMPACT_ATOMS: atom_id res chain seq x y z
N MET A 1 -11.74 37.28 2.93
CA MET A 1 -11.76 36.57 1.62
C MET A 1 -10.33 36.38 1.16
N THR A 2 -9.73 35.24 1.51
CA THR A 2 -8.30 34.97 1.31
C THR A 2 -8.16 34.17 0.01
N LYS A 3 -7.57 34.78 -1.03
CA LYS A 3 -7.27 34.11 -2.30
C LYS A 3 -6.26 32.98 -2.07
N ALA A 4 -6.71 31.74 -2.15
CA ALA A 4 -5.82 30.58 -2.22
C ALA A 4 -5.09 30.61 -3.58
N ARG A 5 -3.79 30.93 -3.55
CA ARG A 5 -2.90 30.78 -4.70
C ARG A 5 -2.62 29.28 -4.91
N THR A 6 -3.24 28.68 -5.91
CA THR A 6 -2.82 27.38 -6.46
C THR A 6 -1.43 27.54 -7.07
N ARG A 7 -0.44 26.88 -6.46
CA ARG A 7 0.98 26.98 -6.85
C ARG A 7 1.32 25.78 -7.73
N TRP A 8 1.26 25.95 -9.05
CA TRP A 8 1.86 25.03 -10.01
C TRP A 8 3.40 25.17 -9.95
N PRO A 9 4.19 24.10 -10.12
CA PRO A 9 5.65 24.22 -10.23
C PRO A 9 6.03 24.99 -11.49
N ARG A 10 6.77 26.10 -11.33
CA ARG A 10 7.31 26.85 -12.47
C ARG A 10 8.29 25.97 -13.26
N GLN A 11 8.05 25.80 -14.55
CA GLN A 11 9.08 25.40 -15.51
C GLN A 11 10.22 26.43 -15.44
N ARG A 12 11.47 25.96 -15.35
CA ARG A 12 12.65 26.81 -15.46
C ARG A 12 12.73 27.34 -16.88
N GLU A 13 12.74 28.67 -17.03
CA GLU A 13 13.26 29.33 -18.22
C GLU A 13 14.72 28.89 -18.41
N ALA A 14 14.97 28.12 -19.45
CA ALA A 14 16.30 27.92 -20.00
C ALA A 14 16.31 28.59 -21.37
N GLU A 15 16.80 29.84 -21.41
CA GLU A 15 17.24 30.47 -22.66
C GLU A 15 18.45 29.68 -23.18
N GLN A 16 18.20 28.76 -24.10
CA GLN A 16 19.17 28.30 -25.10
C GLN A 16 18.38 27.64 -26.25
N PRO A 17 18.74 27.88 -27.51
CA PRO A 17 17.98 27.36 -28.64
C PRO A 17 18.12 25.85 -28.69
N ILE A 18 16.99 25.15 -28.58
CA ILE A 18 16.87 23.69 -28.66
C ILE A 18 17.06 23.30 -30.13
N PRO A 19 18.03 22.44 -30.48
CA PRO A 19 18.01 21.77 -31.77
C PRO A 19 16.90 20.70 -31.75
N ASP A 20 16.08 20.69 -32.80
CA ASP A 20 15.04 19.69 -33.04
C ASP A 20 15.61 18.27 -32.93
N GLY A 21 15.15 17.48 -31.95
CA GLY A 21 15.61 16.10 -31.77
C GLY A 21 15.09 15.43 -30.51
N ASP A 22 14.02 14.64 -30.68
CA ASP A 22 13.55 13.52 -29.86
C ASP A 22 13.21 13.72 -28.37
N GLY A 23 12.04 13.18 -28.01
CA GLY A 23 11.44 13.26 -26.68
C GLY A 23 12.33 12.76 -25.53
N THR A 24 11.92 13.07 -24.31
CA THR A 24 12.59 12.72 -23.06
C THR A 24 13.15 11.29 -23.10
N PRO A 25 14.48 11.09 -23.01
CA PRO A 25 15.08 9.79 -23.20
C PRO A 25 14.58 8.82 -22.13
N SER A 26 14.09 7.65 -22.57
CA SER A 26 13.53 6.63 -21.67
C SER A 26 14.52 6.28 -20.55
N LEU A 27 14.03 6.33 -19.32
CA LEU A 27 14.78 5.94 -18.13
C LEU A 27 14.79 4.41 -17.94
N ALA A 28 14.11 3.65 -18.81
CA ALA A 28 14.13 2.19 -18.76
C ALA A 28 15.52 1.63 -19.05
N THR A 29 16.25 2.25 -19.97
CA THR A 29 17.63 1.89 -20.31
C THR A 29 18.57 2.25 -19.16
N VAL A 30 19.33 1.25 -18.69
CA VAL A 30 20.41 1.46 -17.72
C VAL A 30 21.44 2.38 -18.36
N ARG A 31 21.69 3.53 -17.73
CA ARG A 31 22.72 4.46 -18.20
C ARG A 31 24.06 3.95 -17.69
N PRO A 32 25.01 3.62 -18.57
CA PRO A 32 26.35 3.19 -18.14
C PRO A 32 26.93 4.22 -17.18
N THR A 33 27.09 3.84 -15.92
CA THR A 33 27.53 4.72 -14.85
C THR A 33 28.68 4.06 -14.14
N ASP A 34 29.83 4.73 -14.10
CA ASP A 34 30.98 4.24 -13.36
C ASP A 34 30.73 4.33 -11.84
N LEU A 35 31.39 3.45 -11.09
CA LEU A 35 31.20 3.38 -9.64
C LEU A 35 31.73 4.64 -8.94
N GLU A 36 32.79 5.26 -9.48
CA GLU A 36 33.40 6.45 -8.91
C GLU A 36 32.46 7.67 -8.96
N THR A 37 31.76 7.88 -10.08
CA THR A 37 30.75 8.93 -10.24
C THR A 37 29.60 8.72 -9.27
N CYS A 38 29.15 7.48 -9.11
CA CYS A 38 28.12 7.15 -8.12
C CYS A 38 28.58 7.44 -6.68
N LEU A 39 29.80 7.04 -6.31
CA LEU A 39 30.36 7.29 -4.98
C LEU A 39 30.56 8.79 -4.71
N ARG A 40 31.00 9.56 -5.72
CA ARG A 40 31.13 11.01 -5.64
C ARG A 40 29.77 11.69 -5.43
N ALA A 41 28.73 11.22 -6.13
CA ALA A 41 27.37 11.70 -5.91
C ALA A 41 26.85 11.35 -4.50
N CYS A 42 27.12 10.14 -4.01
CA CYS A 42 26.81 9.74 -2.62
C CYS A 42 27.51 10.65 -1.60
N ALA A 43 28.80 10.97 -1.81
CA ALA A 43 29.55 11.89 -0.95
C ALA A 43 28.94 13.30 -0.95
N ALA A 44 28.61 13.84 -2.12
CA ALA A 44 27.97 15.14 -2.26
C ALA A 44 26.59 15.18 -1.56
N HIS A 45 25.78 14.13 -1.70
CA HIS A 45 24.49 14.02 -1.00
C HIS A 45 24.66 13.88 0.52
N SER A 46 25.66 13.15 0.99
CA SER A 46 25.96 13.00 2.42
C SER A 46 26.20 14.37 3.08
N GLY A 47 26.95 15.25 2.41
CA GLY A 47 27.20 16.62 2.88
C GLY A 47 25.95 17.50 2.93
N LYS A 48 24.98 17.29 2.04
CA LYS A 48 23.72 18.07 2.01
C LYS A 48 22.73 17.68 3.12
N LEU A 49 22.83 16.45 3.64
CA LEU A 49 21.86 15.91 4.60
C LEU A 49 22.26 16.11 6.07
N VAL A 50 23.35 16.83 6.33
CA VAL A 50 23.78 17.17 7.70
C VAL A 50 22.70 18.03 8.37
N ALA A 51 22.29 17.63 9.58
CA ALA A 51 21.30 18.32 10.42
C ALA A 51 19.86 18.37 9.86
N SER A 52 19.43 17.39 9.07
CA SER A 52 18.02 17.29 8.67
C SER A 52 17.11 16.97 9.86
N LEU A 53 15.96 17.65 9.95
CA LEU A 53 14.90 17.32 10.92
C LEU A 53 14.06 16.11 10.48
N ASP A 54 14.19 15.67 9.22
CA ASP A 54 13.45 14.53 8.69
C ASP A 54 14.15 13.20 9.04
N ARG A 55 13.44 12.36 9.80
CA ARG A 55 13.92 11.03 10.23
C ARG A 55 14.37 10.16 9.05
N ARG A 56 13.71 10.26 7.88
CA ARG A 56 14.06 9.46 6.69
C ARG A 56 15.38 9.92 6.09
N ARG A 57 15.58 11.23 6.00
CA ARG A 57 16.85 11.84 5.57
C ARG A 57 17.99 11.54 6.53
N ASN A 58 17.72 11.46 7.83
CA ASN A 58 18.72 11.03 8.81
C ASN A 58 19.16 9.57 8.61
N ALA A 59 18.22 8.67 8.34
CA ALA A 59 18.53 7.28 8.01
C ALA A 59 19.31 7.14 6.68
N LEU A 60 18.99 7.96 5.68
CA LEU A 60 19.77 8.04 4.43
C LEU A 60 21.20 8.57 4.70
N ALA A 61 21.34 9.63 5.49
CA ALA A 61 22.64 10.18 5.84
C ALA A 61 23.52 9.15 6.58
N GLU A 62 22.93 8.33 7.45
CA GLU A 62 23.64 7.23 8.11
C GLU A 62 24.09 6.15 7.12
N ALA A 63 23.21 5.72 6.21
CA ALA A 63 23.57 4.76 5.17
C ALA A 63 24.68 5.29 4.25
N LEU A 64 24.64 6.57 3.89
CA LEU A 64 25.67 7.23 3.09
C LEU A 64 27.02 7.27 3.83
N ARG A 65 27.02 7.62 5.12
CA ARG A 65 28.25 7.58 5.95
C ARG A 65 28.82 6.17 6.05
N HIS A 66 27.97 5.16 6.23
CA HIS A 66 28.39 3.77 6.27
C HIS A 66 29.04 3.34 4.95
N LEU A 67 28.39 3.61 3.81
CA LEU A 67 28.94 3.33 2.47
C LEU A 67 30.32 3.98 2.27
N LEU A 68 30.46 5.27 2.59
CA LEU A 68 31.71 6.01 2.41
C LEU A 68 32.82 5.50 3.35
N ALA A 69 32.48 5.14 4.59
CA ALA A 69 33.43 4.54 5.53
C ALA A 69 33.90 3.15 5.05
N THR A 70 32.99 2.32 4.53
CA THR A 70 33.33 1.02 3.96
C THR A 70 34.24 1.17 2.75
N HIS A 71 33.99 2.15 1.88
CA HIS A 71 34.85 2.44 0.74
C HIS A 71 36.26 2.89 1.17
N ALA A 72 36.35 3.83 2.12
CA ALA A 72 37.63 4.31 2.63
C ALA A 72 38.46 3.19 3.30
N ALA A 73 37.81 2.29 4.05
CA ALA A 73 38.48 1.13 4.65
C ALA A 73 39.02 0.13 3.60
N MET A 74 38.38 0.03 2.44
CA MET A 74 38.87 -0.80 1.33
C MET A 74 40.09 -0.19 0.64
N GLU A 75 40.14 1.14 0.48
CA GLU A 75 41.33 1.80 -0.06
C GLU A 75 42.56 1.64 0.86
N GLN A 76 42.35 1.63 2.18
CA GLN A 76 43.42 1.45 3.18
C GLN A 76 43.93 0.01 3.29
N THR A 77 43.20 -0.99 2.78
CA THR A 77 43.56 -2.41 2.87
C THR A 77 44.12 -2.98 1.56
N ALA A 78 44.21 -2.18 0.51
CA ALA A 78 45.00 -2.53 -0.68
C ALA A 78 46.49 -2.60 -0.28
N PRO A 79 47.22 -3.69 -0.59
CA PRO A 79 48.60 -3.85 -0.16
C PRO A 79 49.47 -2.76 -0.80
N ASP A 80 50.01 -1.88 0.05
CA ASP A 80 51.19 -1.06 -0.24
C ASP A 80 52.36 -2.01 -0.54
N THR A 81 52.55 -2.35 -1.81
CA THR A 81 53.81 -2.95 -2.23
C THR A 81 54.91 -1.88 -2.19
N ALA A 82 55.70 -1.99 -1.13
CA ALA A 82 57.07 -1.51 -0.89
C ALA A 82 57.26 -0.10 -0.26
N PRO A 83 58.25 0.06 0.66
CA PRO A 83 58.42 1.27 1.45
C PRO A 83 59.50 2.24 0.89
N VAL A 84 59.29 3.54 1.21
CA VAL A 84 60.25 4.69 1.34
C VAL A 84 60.70 5.40 0.02
N PRO A 85 60.98 6.74 -0.07
CA PRO A 85 61.09 7.82 0.95
C PRO A 85 60.22 9.10 0.76
N LEU A 86 60.23 9.91 1.81
CA LEU A 86 59.89 11.34 1.86
C LEU A 86 60.39 12.16 0.64
N LEU A 87 59.55 13.12 0.22
CA LEU A 87 59.73 14.14 -0.83
C LEU A 87 59.67 13.64 -2.28
N ARG A 88 58.46 13.63 -2.86
CA ARG A 88 58.20 14.21 -4.20
C ARG A 88 56.69 14.34 -4.49
N ARG A 89 56.34 15.56 -4.91
CA ARG A 89 55.20 16.05 -5.72
C ARG A 89 53.99 15.12 -5.92
N ALA A 90 52.82 15.70 -5.63
CA ALA A 90 51.50 15.33 -6.15
C ALA A 90 51.56 14.72 -7.56
N ALA A 91 51.53 13.40 -7.64
CA ALA A 91 51.31 12.68 -8.88
C ALA A 91 49.80 12.53 -9.06
N ARG A 92 49.28 13.22 -10.07
CA ARG A 92 47.97 12.95 -10.66
C ARG A 92 47.92 11.45 -10.99
N GLY A 93 47.04 10.70 -10.31
CA GLY A 93 46.68 9.35 -10.72
C GLY A 93 46.10 9.41 -12.14
N GLY A 94 46.69 8.64 -13.05
CA GLY A 94 46.25 8.55 -14.44
C GLY A 94 44.86 7.90 -14.56
N PRO A 95 44.14 8.15 -15.67
CA PRO A 95 42.84 7.55 -15.91
C PRO A 95 43.01 6.06 -16.27
N GLY A 96 42.24 5.17 -15.65
CA GLY A 96 41.98 3.87 -16.29
C GLY A 96 42.04 2.58 -15.48
N ALA A 97 41.85 2.58 -14.16
CA ALA A 97 41.40 1.37 -13.45
C ALA A 97 39.98 1.62 -12.93
N ALA A 98 38.97 1.19 -13.69
CA ALA A 98 37.59 1.31 -13.26
C ALA A 98 37.38 0.52 -11.96
N LEU A 99 36.98 1.22 -10.89
CA LEU A 99 36.61 0.60 -9.62
C LEU A 99 35.56 -0.50 -9.83
N VAL A 100 35.94 -1.74 -9.55
CA VAL A 100 35.06 -2.91 -9.67
C VAL A 100 34.23 -3.05 -8.40
N LEU A 101 32.93 -3.27 -8.57
CA LEU A 101 31.96 -3.44 -7.50
C LEU A 101 32.14 -4.80 -6.82
N GLY A 102 32.94 -4.80 -5.75
CA GLY A 102 33.10 -5.95 -4.86
C GLY A 102 31.88 -6.20 -3.97
N ASP A 103 31.74 -7.42 -3.45
CA ASP A 103 30.60 -7.82 -2.61
C ASP A 103 30.45 -6.95 -1.34
N ARG A 104 31.57 -6.45 -0.81
CA ARG A 104 31.59 -5.56 0.37
C ARG A 104 30.93 -4.20 0.13
N LEU A 105 30.87 -3.70 -1.11
CA LEU A 105 30.25 -2.42 -1.44
C LEU A 105 28.84 -2.56 -2.00
N LEU A 106 28.48 -3.74 -2.52
CA LEU A 106 27.16 -3.97 -3.12
C LEU A 106 26.02 -3.71 -2.12
N ASP A 107 26.08 -4.33 -0.94
CA ASP A 107 25.00 -4.21 0.06
C ASP A 107 24.87 -2.78 0.62
N PRO A 108 25.96 -2.10 1.04
CA PRO A 108 25.88 -0.69 1.44
C PRO A 108 25.32 0.22 0.34
N LEU A 109 25.68 -0.01 -0.92
CA LEU A 109 25.22 0.80 -2.05
C LEU A 109 23.73 0.60 -2.30
N LEU A 110 23.24 -0.65 -2.27
CA LEU A 110 21.81 -0.96 -2.35
C LEU A 110 21.02 -0.42 -1.15
N ALA A 111 21.62 -0.42 0.04
CA ALA A 111 21.03 0.17 1.24
C ALA A 111 20.85 1.69 1.09
N VAL A 112 21.85 2.40 0.57
CA VAL A 112 21.75 3.83 0.23
C VAL A 112 20.60 4.08 -0.74
N GLY A 113 20.56 3.33 -1.85
CA GLY A 113 19.49 3.51 -2.84
C GLY A 113 18.09 3.22 -2.26
N THR A 114 17.96 2.22 -1.37
CA THR A 114 16.71 1.93 -0.66
C THR A 114 16.30 3.07 0.27
N LYS A 115 17.24 3.64 1.04
CA LYS A 115 16.96 4.78 1.93
C LYS A 115 16.67 6.06 1.16
N ALA A 116 17.29 6.25 0.00
CA ALA A 116 17.02 7.37 -0.89
C ALA A 116 15.60 7.28 -1.47
N LEU A 117 15.18 6.08 -1.88
CA LEU A 117 13.80 5.81 -2.25
C LEU A 117 12.80 6.11 -1.11
N ASP A 118 13.10 5.67 0.13
CA ASP A 118 12.20 5.87 1.27
C ASP A 118 11.98 7.38 1.58
N CYS A 119 12.95 8.24 1.26
CA CYS A 119 12.82 9.69 1.42
C CYS A 119 11.73 10.28 0.50
N GLY A 120 11.64 9.80 -0.74
CA GLY A 120 10.58 10.18 -1.69
C GLY A 120 10.68 11.58 -2.29
N TYR A 121 11.75 12.32 -2.02
CA TYR A 121 12.03 13.62 -2.65
C TYR A 121 12.76 13.42 -3.99
N GLU A 122 12.62 14.38 -4.91
CA GLU A 122 13.14 14.29 -6.29
C GLU A 122 14.64 14.01 -6.36
N ASP A 123 15.44 14.73 -5.58
CA ASP A 123 16.90 14.60 -5.53
C ASP A 123 17.34 13.21 -5.06
N GLU A 124 16.70 12.69 -4.02
CA GLU A 124 16.95 11.36 -3.46
C GLU A 124 16.43 10.24 -4.39
N LEU A 125 15.32 10.44 -5.11
CA LEU A 125 14.87 9.50 -6.14
C LEU A 125 15.86 9.41 -7.30
N LYS A 126 16.42 10.55 -7.74
CA LYS A 126 17.51 10.58 -8.74
C LYS A 126 18.76 9.86 -8.24
N LEU A 127 19.11 10.03 -6.97
CA LEU A 127 20.21 9.28 -6.35
C LEU A 127 19.96 7.76 -6.35
N ALA A 128 18.73 7.33 -6.04
CA ALA A 128 18.36 5.91 -6.08
C ALA A 128 18.51 5.32 -7.50
N VAL A 129 18.09 6.06 -8.53
CA VAL A 129 18.28 5.66 -9.94
C VAL A 129 19.75 5.56 -10.29
N LEU A 130 20.56 6.57 -9.94
CA LEU A 130 22.01 6.58 -10.18
C LEU A 130 22.73 5.39 -9.54
N VAL A 131 22.36 5.07 -8.30
CA VAL A 131 22.84 3.87 -7.59
C VAL A 131 22.51 2.60 -8.36
N THR A 132 21.28 2.46 -8.84
CA THR A 132 20.89 1.27 -9.62
C THR A 132 21.58 1.22 -10.98
N ASP A 133 21.83 2.35 -11.63
CA ASP A 133 22.59 2.43 -12.87
C ASP A 133 24.03 1.93 -12.66
N ALA A 134 24.71 2.38 -11.61
CA ALA A 134 26.06 1.94 -11.28
C ALA A 134 26.13 0.44 -10.97
N VAL A 135 25.18 -0.07 -10.17
CA VAL A 135 25.11 -1.51 -9.85
C VAL A 135 24.82 -2.35 -11.10
N LEU A 136 23.84 -1.97 -11.92
CA LEU A 136 23.44 -2.73 -13.10
C LEU A 136 24.45 -2.63 -14.25
N THR A 137 25.24 -1.54 -14.31
CA THR A 137 26.37 -1.43 -15.24
C THR A 137 27.39 -2.55 -15.01
N GLN A 138 27.69 -2.87 -13.74
CA GLN A 138 28.67 -3.89 -13.38
C GLN A 138 28.07 -5.29 -13.16
N ARG A 139 26.85 -5.37 -12.65
CA ARG A 139 26.13 -6.62 -12.32
C ARG A 139 24.74 -6.62 -12.93
N LYS A 140 24.67 -6.88 -14.24
CA LYS A 140 23.42 -6.90 -15.02
C LYS A 140 22.35 -7.86 -14.47
N GLY A 141 22.76 -8.94 -13.81
CA GLY A 141 21.88 -9.95 -13.18
C GLY A 141 21.43 -9.63 -11.76
N SER A 142 21.71 -8.43 -11.22
CA SER A 142 21.32 -8.09 -9.85
C SER A 142 19.80 -7.90 -9.70
N ARG A 143 19.13 -8.95 -9.20
CA ARG A 143 17.68 -8.93 -8.88
C ARG A 143 17.30 -7.76 -7.97
N ALA A 144 18.09 -7.53 -6.91
CA ALA A 144 17.84 -6.47 -5.95
C ALA A 144 17.92 -5.08 -6.60
N ALA A 145 18.88 -4.87 -7.51
CA ALA A 145 19.03 -3.59 -8.22
C ALA A 145 17.89 -3.33 -9.21
N TRP A 146 17.47 -4.35 -9.98
CA TRP A 146 16.31 -4.21 -10.88
C TRP A 146 15.02 -3.87 -10.13
N ARG A 147 14.77 -4.54 -9.00
CA ARG A 147 13.61 -4.25 -8.15
C ARG A 147 13.67 -2.85 -7.54
N LEU A 148 14.84 -2.41 -7.07
CA LEU A 148 15.03 -1.06 -6.53
C LEU A 148 14.82 0.00 -7.62
N ARG A 149 15.37 -0.22 -8.83
CA ARG A 149 15.19 0.66 -9.98
C ARG A 149 13.71 0.84 -10.31
N ALA A 150 12.98 -0.27 -10.44
CA ALA A 150 11.56 -0.25 -10.77
C ALA A 150 10.74 0.57 -9.74
N ARG A 151 11.00 0.37 -8.44
CA ARG A 151 10.34 1.15 -7.38
C ARG A 151 10.69 2.64 -7.42
N ALA A 152 11.94 2.99 -7.75
CA ALA A 152 12.35 4.38 -7.90
C ALA A 152 11.66 5.06 -9.08
N LEU A 153 11.64 4.41 -10.25
CA LEU A 153 10.95 4.91 -11.44
C LEU A 153 9.45 5.05 -11.22
N GLU A 154 8.83 4.11 -10.51
CA GLU A 154 7.42 4.19 -10.11
C GLU A 154 7.15 5.38 -9.19
N ALA A 155 8.01 5.61 -8.19
CA ALA A 155 7.90 6.76 -7.28
C ALA A 155 8.11 8.10 -8.01
N MET A 156 8.91 8.11 -9.08
CA MET A 156 9.08 9.25 -9.98
C MET A 156 7.91 9.43 -10.97
N GLY A 157 6.94 8.50 -11.01
CA GLY A 157 5.81 8.52 -11.94
C GLY A 157 6.15 8.08 -13.37
N ALA A 158 7.36 7.57 -13.62
CA ALA A 158 7.81 7.03 -14.90
C ALA A 158 7.35 5.56 -15.06
N GLU A 159 6.04 5.35 -15.12
CA GLU A 159 5.42 4.02 -15.02
C GLU A 159 5.83 3.05 -16.12
N SER A 160 5.91 3.49 -17.38
CA SER A 160 6.33 2.62 -18.49
C SER A 160 7.73 2.06 -18.28
N ASP A 161 8.63 2.89 -17.76
CA ASP A 161 10.00 2.52 -17.47
C ASP A 161 10.08 1.63 -16.21
N ALA A 162 9.23 1.89 -15.22
CA ALA A 162 9.09 1.04 -14.04
C ALA A 162 8.60 -0.38 -14.39
N VAL A 163 7.60 -0.50 -15.27
CA VAL A 163 7.09 -1.79 -15.78
C VAL A 163 8.22 -2.58 -16.44
N GLN A 164 9.00 -1.96 -17.33
CA GLN A 164 10.13 -2.62 -17.99
C GLN A 164 11.18 -3.11 -16.97
N ALA A 165 11.50 -2.30 -15.95
CA ALA A 165 12.43 -2.70 -14.90
C ALA A 165 11.89 -3.85 -14.03
N TYR A 166 10.58 -3.88 -13.73
CA TYR A 166 9.94 -5.00 -13.04
C TYR A 166 9.95 -6.28 -13.87
N GLU A 167 9.77 -6.20 -15.19
CA GLU A 167 9.89 -7.38 -16.07
C GLU A 167 11.31 -7.94 -16.11
N ARG A 168 12.33 -7.07 -16.13
CA ARG A 168 13.73 -7.51 -16.01
C ARG A 168 14.00 -8.21 -14.68
N TYR A 169 13.40 -7.75 -13.59
CA TYR A 169 13.44 -8.45 -12.31
C TYR A 169 12.77 -9.83 -12.37
N LEU A 170 11.54 -9.91 -12.93
CA LEU A 170 10.78 -11.16 -13.06
C LEU A 170 11.50 -12.18 -13.93
N ALA A 171 12.16 -11.75 -15.02
CA ALA A 171 12.95 -12.63 -15.87
C ALA A 171 14.18 -13.24 -15.18
N LEU A 172 14.55 -12.76 -13.99
CA LEU A 172 15.68 -13.24 -13.20
C LEU A 172 15.25 -14.08 -11.98
N THR A 173 13.95 -14.32 -11.76
CA THR A 173 13.44 -15.03 -10.59
C THR A 173 12.30 -15.98 -10.95
N ASP A 174 12.35 -17.21 -10.43
CA ASP A 174 11.29 -18.20 -10.64
C ASP A 174 10.13 -18.03 -9.64
N GLU A 175 10.40 -17.41 -8.49
CA GLU A 175 9.42 -17.10 -7.46
C GLU A 175 9.14 -15.59 -7.39
N ASP A 176 7.86 -15.22 -7.45
CA ASP A 176 7.39 -13.84 -7.25
C ASP A 176 7.00 -13.58 -5.79
N GLY A 177 7.98 -13.70 -4.88
CA GLY A 177 7.78 -13.52 -3.44
C GLY A 177 7.34 -12.10 -3.03
N PHE A 178 7.35 -11.13 -3.95
CA PHE A 178 6.95 -9.74 -3.69
C PHE A 178 5.68 -9.31 -4.47
N GLY A 179 5.04 -10.21 -5.22
CA GLY A 179 3.83 -9.90 -6.00
C GLY A 179 4.05 -8.89 -7.14
N ILE A 180 5.25 -8.86 -7.71
CA ILE A 180 5.66 -7.95 -8.79
C ILE A 180 4.90 -8.24 -10.10
N ALA A 181 4.55 -9.48 -10.40
CA ALA A 181 3.79 -9.83 -11.61
C ALA A 181 2.40 -9.18 -11.56
N ALA A 182 1.69 -9.36 -10.44
CA ALA A 182 0.39 -8.73 -10.21
C ALA A 182 0.48 -7.20 -10.25
N LYS A 183 1.52 -6.63 -9.62
CA LYS A 183 1.77 -5.19 -9.66
C LYS A 183 1.97 -4.67 -11.08
N THR A 184 2.83 -5.34 -11.85
CA THR A 184 3.15 -4.97 -13.24
C THR A 184 1.91 -5.00 -14.14
N ALA A 185 1.07 -6.03 -13.98
CA ALA A 185 -0.21 -6.10 -14.68
C ALA A 185 -1.13 -4.91 -14.33
N GLY A 186 -1.08 -4.41 -13.09
CA GLY A 186 -1.93 -3.30 -12.63
C GLY A 186 -1.50 -1.96 -13.17
N LEU A 187 -0.19 -1.75 -13.24
CA LEU A 187 0.37 -0.58 -13.92
C LEU A 187 -0.05 -0.57 -15.39
N ARG A 188 0.03 -1.71 -16.10
CA ARG A 188 -0.42 -1.82 -17.50
C ARG A 188 -1.90 -1.59 -17.69
N ALA A 189 -2.74 -2.28 -16.93
CA ALA A 189 -4.19 -2.11 -17.01
C ALA A 189 -4.58 -0.66 -16.64
N GLY A 190 -3.89 -0.08 -15.66
CA GLY A 190 -3.96 1.33 -15.34
C GLY A 190 -3.66 2.24 -16.52
N ALA A 191 -2.55 2.01 -17.23
CA ALA A 191 -2.21 2.74 -18.45
C ALA A 191 -3.27 2.57 -19.54
N GLY A 192 -3.83 1.35 -19.68
CA GLY A 192 -4.94 1.07 -20.59
C GLY A 192 -6.17 1.93 -20.31
N TYR A 193 -6.64 1.97 -19.05
CA TYR A 193 -7.78 2.81 -18.66
C TYR A 193 -7.51 4.31 -18.86
N GLN A 194 -6.28 4.77 -18.63
CA GLN A 194 -5.91 6.17 -18.88
C GLN A 194 -6.00 6.49 -20.38
N GLY A 195 -5.45 5.64 -21.25
CA GLY A 195 -5.51 5.84 -22.70
C GLY A 195 -6.93 5.69 -23.26
N GLU A 196 -7.77 4.85 -22.66
CA GLU A 196 -9.20 4.77 -22.99
C GLU A 196 -9.93 6.05 -22.60
N LEU A 197 -9.68 6.58 -21.40
CA LEU A 197 -10.24 7.86 -20.96
C LEU A 197 -9.84 9.00 -21.88
N LEU A 198 -8.55 9.14 -22.20
CA LEU A 198 -8.06 10.22 -23.08
C LEU A 198 -8.63 10.11 -24.50
N ARG A 199 -8.76 8.89 -25.05
CA ARG A 199 -9.43 8.67 -26.33
C ARG A 199 -10.91 9.04 -26.29
N ALA A 200 -11.62 8.70 -25.22
CA ALA A 200 -13.03 9.08 -25.04
C ALA A 200 -13.19 10.61 -24.96
N LEU A 201 -12.26 11.31 -24.30
CA LEU A 201 -12.23 12.78 -24.28
C LEU A 201 -11.97 13.38 -25.67
N GLU A 202 -11.01 12.84 -26.42
CA GLU A 202 -10.70 13.29 -27.78
C GLU A 202 -11.89 13.09 -28.73
N GLN A 203 -12.53 11.92 -28.68
CA GLN A 203 -13.72 11.61 -29.48
C GLN A 203 -14.91 12.50 -29.10
N GLY A 204 -15.08 12.78 -27.81
CA GLY A 204 -16.14 13.65 -27.31
C GLY A 204 -15.90 15.15 -27.57
N CYS A 205 -14.70 15.57 -27.94
CA CYS A 205 -14.35 16.95 -28.25
C CYS A 205 -13.27 17.04 -29.35
N PRO A 206 -13.62 16.83 -30.63
CA PRO A 206 -12.65 16.85 -31.72
C PRO A 206 -11.86 18.17 -31.85
N GLU A 207 -12.44 19.30 -31.44
CA GLU A 207 -11.79 20.61 -31.47
C GLU A 207 -10.58 20.69 -30.52
N ALA A 208 -10.50 19.80 -29.53
CA ALA A 208 -9.37 19.71 -28.61
C ALA A 208 -8.04 19.37 -29.33
N GLY A 209 -8.12 18.67 -30.47
CA GLY A 209 -6.94 18.28 -31.25
C GLY A 209 -6.09 19.47 -31.70
N ALA A 210 -6.71 20.63 -31.96
CA ALA A 210 -6.01 21.86 -32.35
C ALA A 210 -5.11 22.43 -31.23
N PHE A 211 -5.43 22.13 -29.98
CA PHE A 211 -4.69 22.60 -28.80
C PHE A 211 -3.64 21.59 -28.32
N ALA A 212 -3.71 20.34 -28.79
CA ALA A 212 -2.80 19.26 -28.38
C ALA A 212 -1.37 19.38 -28.92
N ALA A 213 -1.08 20.39 -29.74
CA ALA A 213 0.26 20.75 -30.22
C ALA A 213 0.86 21.97 -29.49
N GLY A 214 0.09 22.65 -28.64
CA GLY A 214 0.51 23.86 -27.94
C GLY A 214 1.23 23.59 -26.61
N SER A 215 1.62 24.68 -25.95
CA SER A 215 2.14 24.65 -24.57
C SER A 215 1.06 24.12 -23.62
N VAL A 216 1.35 23.03 -22.89
CA VAL A 216 0.45 22.43 -21.89
C VAL A 216 0.01 23.47 -20.87
N THR A 217 0.97 24.21 -20.31
CA THR A 217 0.74 25.16 -19.21
C THR A 217 -0.15 26.31 -19.65
N ASP A 218 0.13 26.91 -20.81
CA ASP A 218 -0.61 28.07 -21.30
C ASP A 218 -2.02 27.67 -21.73
N THR A 219 -2.14 26.55 -22.45
CA THR A 219 -3.44 26.01 -22.89
C THR A 219 -4.32 25.66 -21.69
N TRP A 220 -3.76 25.04 -20.65
CA TRP A 220 -4.48 24.73 -19.42
C TRP A 220 -4.94 25.99 -18.70
N ALA A 221 -4.05 26.99 -18.55
CA ALA A 221 -4.35 28.26 -17.90
C ALA A 221 -5.46 29.03 -18.63
N GLU A 222 -5.43 29.07 -19.97
CA GLU A 222 -6.51 29.65 -20.78
C GLU A 222 -7.84 28.91 -20.57
N GLY A 223 -7.81 27.58 -20.52
CA GLY A 223 -8.98 26.76 -20.25
C GLY A 223 -9.63 27.08 -18.90
N LEU A 224 -8.82 27.19 -17.84
CA LEU A 224 -9.29 27.58 -16.51
C LEU A 224 -9.86 29.01 -16.49
N ALA A 225 -9.22 29.95 -17.20
CA ALA A 225 -9.70 31.32 -17.29
C ALA A 225 -11.07 31.42 -18.00
N LEU A 226 -11.29 30.61 -19.04
CA LEU A 226 -12.58 30.53 -19.74
C LEU A 226 -13.65 29.89 -18.87
N ALA A 227 -13.33 28.81 -18.15
CA ALA A 227 -14.24 28.17 -17.21
C ALA A 227 -14.67 29.14 -16.10
N GLY A 228 -13.73 29.93 -15.55
CA GLY A 228 -14.01 30.96 -14.56
C GLY A 228 -14.89 32.11 -15.07
N ARG A 229 -15.00 32.29 -16.39
CA ARG A 229 -15.92 33.26 -17.04
C ARG A 229 -17.26 32.63 -17.44
N GLY A 230 -17.45 31.32 -17.21
CA GLY A 230 -18.65 30.58 -17.60
C GLY A 230 -18.65 30.09 -19.06
N ASP A 231 -17.57 30.28 -19.82
CA ASP A 231 -17.46 29.82 -21.22
C ASP A 231 -16.98 28.36 -21.27
N TRP A 232 -17.85 27.44 -20.85
CA TRP A 232 -17.50 26.02 -20.69
C TRP A 232 -17.10 25.34 -22.00
N ASN A 233 -17.79 25.64 -23.11
CA ASN A 233 -17.51 24.97 -24.39
C ASN A 233 -16.08 25.25 -24.88
N ARG A 234 -15.62 26.51 -24.76
CA ARG A 234 -14.24 26.88 -25.14
C ARG A 234 -13.21 26.46 -24.10
N ALA A 235 -13.61 26.35 -22.82
CA ALA A 235 -12.77 25.81 -21.76
C ALA A 235 -12.51 24.31 -21.98
N ARG A 236 -13.56 23.53 -22.27
CA ARG A 236 -13.51 22.08 -22.49
C ARG A 236 -12.49 21.69 -23.56
N SER A 237 -12.52 22.34 -24.72
CA SER A 237 -11.59 22.03 -25.82
C SER A 237 -10.12 22.27 -25.45
N ARG A 238 -9.83 23.33 -24.68
CA ARG A 238 -8.46 23.66 -24.23
C ARG A 238 -7.98 22.72 -23.14
N LEU A 239 -8.81 22.43 -22.14
CA LEU A 239 -8.46 21.53 -21.05
C LEU A 239 -8.19 20.11 -21.57
N ILE A 240 -9.03 19.60 -22.48
CA ILE A 240 -8.80 18.31 -23.15
C ILE A 240 -7.54 18.37 -24.01
N GLY A 241 -7.34 19.43 -24.80
CA GLY A 241 -6.15 19.59 -25.63
C GLY A 241 -4.85 19.58 -24.82
N ALA A 242 -4.83 20.23 -23.66
CA ALA A 242 -3.70 20.20 -22.74
C ALA A 242 -3.45 18.80 -22.14
N LEU A 243 -4.50 18.03 -21.83
CA LEU A 243 -4.37 16.62 -21.39
C LEU A 243 -3.75 15.74 -22.48
N LEU A 244 -4.19 15.91 -23.73
CA LEU A 244 -3.62 15.20 -24.89
C LEU A 244 -2.15 15.60 -25.12
N ALA A 245 -1.81 16.89 -24.95
CA ALA A 245 -0.43 17.37 -25.02
C ALA A 245 0.44 16.80 -23.89
N GLN A 246 -0.09 16.61 -22.67
CA GLN A 246 0.61 15.94 -21.57
C GLN A 246 0.93 14.47 -21.90
N GLU A 247 0.00 13.74 -22.51
CA GLU A 247 0.24 12.36 -22.94
C GLU A 247 1.35 12.30 -23.99
N ARG A 248 1.31 13.17 -25.00
CA ARG A 248 2.32 13.25 -26.07
C ARG A 248 3.71 13.61 -25.55
N THR A 249 3.78 14.51 -24.57
CA THR A 249 5.06 14.92 -23.94
C THR A 249 5.53 13.95 -22.86
N ARG A 250 4.82 12.82 -22.64
CA ARG A 250 5.12 11.81 -21.61
C ARG A 250 5.23 12.41 -20.20
N ALA A 251 4.29 13.31 -19.87
CA ALA A 251 4.15 13.82 -18.51
C ALA A 251 4.04 12.66 -17.50
N THR A 252 4.44 12.91 -16.26
CA THR A 252 4.42 11.87 -15.24
C THR A 252 2.97 11.49 -14.92
N VAL A 253 2.78 10.23 -14.52
CA VAL A 253 1.45 9.72 -14.16
C VAL A 253 0.72 10.59 -13.14
N PRO A 254 1.35 11.05 -12.04
CA PRO A 254 0.68 11.91 -11.07
C PRO A 254 0.18 13.23 -11.68
N GLU A 255 0.97 13.85 -12.56
CA GLU A 255 0.59 15.11 -13.23
C GLU A 255 -0.65 14.94 -14.10
N ILE A 256 -0.71 13.85 -14.89
CA ILE A 256 -1.88 13.54 -15.72
C ILE A 256 -3.09 13.23 -14.84
N GLN A 257 -2.93 12.46 -13.76
CA GLN A 257 -4.02 12.11 -12.84
C GLN A 257 -4.59 13.32 -12.09
N GLU A 258 -3.74 14.29 -11.74
CA GLU A 258 -4.16 15.53 -11.12
C GLU A 258 -4.95 16.39 -12.10
N ALA A 259 -4.43 16.59 -13.32
CA ALA A 259 -5.11 17.34 -14.37
C ALA A 259 -6.46 16.69 -14.73
N LEU A 260 -6.52 15.37 -14.90
CA LEU A 260 -7.77 14.64 -15.13
C LEU A 260 -8.77 14.82 -14.00
N GLY A 261 -8.33 14.74 -12.75
CA GLY A 261 -9.19 14.96 -11.58
C GLY A 261 -9.78 16.38 -11.55
N GLN A 262 -8.95 17.39 -11.84
CA GLN A 262 -9.40 18.78 -11.94
C GLN A 262 -10.39 18.99 -13.09
N TYR A 263 -10.12 18.44 -14.27
CA TYR A 263 -11.03 18.49 -15.41
C TYR A 263 -12.39 17.86 -15.09
N LEU A 264 -12.40 16.65 -14.54
CA LEU A 264 -13.64 15.94 -14.20
C LEU A 264 -14.46 16.70 -13.15
N ALA A 265 -13.79 17.33 -12.16
CA ALA A 265 -14.47 18.17 -11.18
C ALA A 265 -15.15 19.39 -11.83
N LEU A 266 -14.47 20.07 -12.76
CA LEU A 266 -15.04 21.20 -13.51
C LEU A 266 -16.21 20.74 -14.40
N ALA A 267 -16.08 19.60 -15.08
CA ALA A 267 -17.11 19.04 -15.94
C ALA A 267 -18.37 18.66 -15.15
N LEU A 268 -18.21 18.05 -13.97
CA LEU A 268 -19.32 17.73 -13.07
C LEU A 268 -20.04 18.97 -12.55
N ALA A 269 -19.29 20.04 -12.24
CA ALA A 269 -19.86 21.32 -11.84
C ALA A 269 -20.65 21.98 -12.98
N ALA A 270 -20.12 21.97 -14.20
CA ALA A 270 -20.79 22.49 -15.38
C ALA A 270 -22.07 21.69 -15.74
N ALA A 271 -22.09 20.38 -15.46
CA ALA A 271 -23.24 19.50 -15.68
C ALA A 271 -24.35 19.62 -14.59
N GLY A 272 -24.13 20.42 -13.54
CA GLY A 272 -25.11 20.61 -12.47
C GLY A 272 -25.30 19.39 -11.55
N ALA A 273 -24.25 18.56 -11.37
CA ALA A 273 -24.33 17.37 -10.52
C ALA A 273 -24.65 17.71 -9.05
N PRO A 274 -25.38 16.85 -8.30
CA PRO A 274 -25.79 17.14 -6.93
C PRO A 274 -24.60 17.49 -6.02
N GLY A 275 -24.69 18.60 -5.30
CA GLY A 275 -23.62 19.11 -4.40
C GLY A 275 -22.69 20.19 -5.02
N SER A 276 -22.84 20.52 -6.30
CA SER A 276 -22.01 21.50 -7.02
C SER A 276 -22.53 22.95 -7.02
N GLY A 277 -23.74 23.20 -6.51
CA GLY A 277 -24.32 24.55 -6.39
C GLY A 277 -24.80 25.19 -7.70
N GLY A 278 -24.70 24.50 -8.84
CA GLY A 278 -25.20 24.96 -10.15
C GLY A 278 -26.65 24.55 -10.41
N THR A 279 -27.40 25.40 -11.11
CA THR A 279 -28.72 25.05 -11.68
C THR A 279 -28.56 24.01 -12.80
N PRO A 280 -29.25 22.87 -12.75
CA PRO A 280 -29.09 21.79 -13.72
C PRO A 280 -29.60 22.23 -15.10
N THR A 281 -28.71 22.41 -16.07
CA THR A 281 -29.07 22.54 -17.47
C THR A 281 -29.23 21.15 -18.07
N ALA A 282 -30.49 20.75 -18.29
CA ALA A 282 -30.86 19.50 -18.91
C ALA A 282 -30.51 19.51 -20.42
N THR A 283 -29.27 19.22 -20.76
CA THR A 283 -28.86 18.86 -22.13
C THR A 283 -27.73 17.85 -22.03
N GLY A 284 -27.94 16.67 -22.63
CA GLY A 284 -27.30 15.42 -22.24
C GLY A 284 -25.79 15.37 -22.36
N ASP A 285 -25.14 14.90 -21.28
CA ASP A 285 -23.85 14.18 -21.32
C ASP A 285 -23.51 13.48 -19.99
N THR A 286 -24.48 13.33 -19.07
CA THR A 286 -24.24 12.77 -17.73
C THR A 286 -23.82 11.29 -17.77
N ALA A 287 -24.32 10.53 -18.74
CA ALA A 287 -23.92 9.13 -18.92
C ALA A 287 -22.46 9.00 -19.37
N ALA A 288 -22.02 9.77 -20.37
CA ALA A 288 -20.63 9.77 -20.82
C ALA A 288 -19.69 10.33 -19.74
N LEU A 289 -20.11 11.35 -18.99
CA LEU A 289 -19.33 11.86 -17.86
C LEU A 289 -19.19 10.83 -16.74
N ASN A 290 -20.25 10.05 -16.44
CA ASN A 290 -20.19 8.94 -15.49
C ASN A 290 -19.22 7.85 -15.96
N GLU A 291 -19.19 7.54 -17.26
CA GLU A 291 -18.26 6.60 -17.85
C GLU A 291 -16.79 7.08 -17.72
N LEU A 292 -16.53 8.37 -17.99
CA LEU A 292 -15.21 8.97 -17.78
C LEU A 292 -14.77 8.92 -16.31
N VAL A 293 -15.70 9.20 -15.37
CA VAL A 293 -15.44 9.06 -13.92
C VAL A 293 -15.17 7.61 -13.55
N ALA A 294 -15.88 6.65 -14.15
CA ALA A 294 -15.65 5.22 -13.94
C ALA A 294 -14.27 4.79 -14.43
N LEU A 295 -13.84 5.24 -15.61
CA LEU A 295 -12.50 5.00 -16.16
C LEU A 295 -11.41 5.62 -15.28
N TYR A 296 -11.60 6.86 -14.81
CA TYR A 296 -10.65 7.52 -13.89
C TYR A 296 -10.52 6.76 -12.57
N ALA A 297 -11.65 6.32 -12.01
CA ALA A 297 -11.68 5.53 -10.79
C ALA A 297 -11.08 4.13 -11.00
N ALA A 298 -11.32 3.49 -12.15
CA ALA A 298 -10.71 2.21 -12.51
C ALA A 298 -9.19 2.33 -12.66
N GLN A 299 -8.71 3.34 -13.40
CA GLN A 299 -7.28 3.65 -13.53
C GLN A 299 -6.60 3.77 -12.16
N ARG A 300 -7.11 4.63 -11.27
CA ARG A 300 -6.51 4.83 -9.93
C ARG A 300 -6.55 3.55 -9.09
N ARG A 301 -7.66 2.81 -9.11
CA ARG A 301 -7.80 1.56 -8.36
C ARG A 301 -6.81 0.51 -8.82
N THR A 302 -6.68 0.31 -10.13
CA THR A 302 -5.88 -0.75 -10.73
C THR A 302 -4.39 -0.49 -10.56
N ARG A 303 -3.93 0.77 -10.70
CA ARG A 303 -2.52 1.15 -10.45
C ARG A 303 -2.09 0.94 -8.99
N MET A 304 -2.99 1.19 -8.05
CA MET A 304 -2.72 0.97 -6.63
C MET A 304 -2.70 -0.50 -6.22
N ARG A 305 -3.28 -1.42 -7.01
CA ARG A 305 -3.67 -2.76 -6.55
C ARG A 305 -3.20 -3.94 -7.41
N GLY A 306 -2.72 -3.71 -8.63
CA GLY A 306 -2.76 -4.79 -9.63
C GLY A 306 -4.13 -4.86 -10.31
N PRO A 307 -4.29 -5.58 -11.44
CA PRO A 307 -5.61 -5.94 -11.94
C PRO A 307 -6.17 -6.96 -10.96
N VAL A 308 -7.22 -6.56 -10.25
CA VAL A 308 -7.98 -7.51 -9.44
C VAL A 308 -8.94 -8.19 -10.40
N SER A 309 -8.81 -9.50 -10.56
CA SER A 309 -9.77 -10.27 -11.36
C SER A 309 -11.18 -10.02 -10.82
N ASP A 310 -12.08 -9.70 -11.74
CA ASP A 310 -13.49 -9.52 -11.45
C ASP A 310 -14.14 -10.89 -11.17
N PRO A 311 -15.01 -11.03 -10.16
CA PRO A 311 -15.39 -9.99 -9.19
C PRO A 311 -14.26 -9.61 -8.24
N LEU A 312 -14.09 -8.31 -7.98
CA LEU A 312 -13.23 -7.79 -6.91
C LEU A 312 -13.47 -8.64 -5.64
N PHE A 313 -12.44 -9.39 -5.20
CA PHE A 313 -12.50 -10.40 -4.12
C PHE A 313 -13.04 -11.79 -4.50
N GLY A 314 -12.77 -12.25 -5.73
CA GLY A 314 -13.15 -13.55 -6.31
C GLY A 314 -13.56 -14.65 -5.31
N GLY A 315 -14.82 -15.05 -5.39
CA GLY A 315 -15.39 -16.18 -4.64
C GLY A 315 -15.83 -15.90 -3.20
N VAL A 316 -15.69 -14.68 -2.69
CA VAL A 316 -16.16 -14.30 -1.34
C VAL A 316 -17.54 -13.65 -1.41
N THR A 317 -18.47 -14.12 -0.58
CA THR A 317 -19.78 -13.49 -0.37
C THR A 317 -19.70 -12.56 0.84
N TRP A 318 -20.04 -11.29 0.66
CA TRP A 318 -20.17 -10.38 1.79
C TRP A 318 -21.37 -10.77 2.64
N THR A 319 -21.23 -10.70 3.97
CA THR A 319 -22.32 -10.95 4.90
C THR A 319 -22.55 -9.72 5.75
N THR A 320 -23.79 -9.24 5.74
CA THR A 320 -24.32 -8.21 6.63
C THR A 320 -24.60 -8.80 8.02
N LEU A 321 -24.89 -7.95 9.00
CA LEU A 321 -25.33 -8.36 10.35
C LEU A 321 -26.52 -9.32 10.31
N GLY A 322 -27.56 -9.01 9.51
CA GLY A 322 -28.77 -9.83 9.41
C GLY A 322 -28.52 -11.20 8.77
N GLU A 323 -27.70 -11.24 7.72
CA GLU A 323 -27.29 -12.50 7.09
C GLU A 323 -26.42 -13.33 8.04
N PHE A 324 -25.50 -12.70 8.77
CA PHE A 324 -24.68 -13.39 9.75
C PHE A 324 -25.55 -14.00 10.86
N ARG A 325 -26.53 -13.25 11.39
CA ARG A 325 -27.53 -13.76 12.36
C ARG A 325 -28.23 -15.01 11.84
N ASN A 326 -28.72 -14.99 10.60
CA ASN A 326 -29.44 -16.13 10.01
C ASN A 326 -28.53 -17.37 9.86
N ARG A 327 -27.24 -17.18 9.59
CA ARG A 327 -26.28 -18.29 9.43
C ARG A 327 -25.94 -19.01 10.73
N ILE A 328 -25.99 -18.30 11.85
CA ILE A 328 -25.63 -18.82 13.18
C ILE A 328 -26.84 -19.25 14.02
N ALA A 329 -28.06 -18.90 13.58
CA ALA A 329 -29.28 -19.22 14.30
C ALA A 329 -29.48 -20.73 14.48
N GLY A 330 -29.85 -21.13 15.69
CA GLY A 330 -30.08 -22.52 16.07
C GLY A 330 -28.81 -23.38 16.24
N LYS A 331 -27.62 -22.82 15.99
CA LYS A 331 -26.36 -23.57 16.05
C LYS A 331 -25.68 -23.45 17.41
N SER A 332 -25.07 -24.54 17.85
CA SER A 332 -24.16 -24.54 18.99
C SER A 332 -22.82 -23.87 18.62
N ILE A 333 -22.34 -22.96 19.45
CA ILE A 333 -21.12 -22.19 19.17
C ILE A 333 -20.13 -22.32 20.33
N CYS A 334 -18.87 -22.62 20.00
CA CYS A 334 -17.77 -22.49 20.95
C CYS A 334 -16.76 -21.44 20.49
N LEU A 335 -16.27 -20.63 21.43
CA LEU A 335 -15.16 -19.70 21.25
C LEU A 335 -13.94 -20.30 21.93
N ILE A 336 -12.81 -20.34 21.23
CA ILE A 336 -11.58 -20.92 21.77
C ILE A 336 -10.58 -19.82 22.09
N ALA A 337 -10.20 -19.71 23.36
CA ALA A 337 -9.17 -18.78 23.79
C ALA A 337 -7.78 -19.18 23.26
N ASN A 338 -6.92 -18.18 23.06
CA ASN A 338 -5.50 -18.40 22.78
C ASN A 338 -4.71 -18.53 24.10
N SER A 339 -5.15 -19.39 25.04
CA SER A 339 -4.55 -19.56 26.37
C SER A 339 -3.81 -20.89 26.50
N GLN A 340 -2.76 -20.92 27.33
CA GLN A 340 -1.99 -22.14 27.59
C GLN A 340 -2.85 -23.23 28.24
N ARG A 341 -3.89 -22.84 28.99
CA ARG A 341 -4.89 -23.74 29.56
C ARG A 341 -5.54 -24.64 28.52
N VAL A 342 -5.92 -24.12 27.34
CA VAL A 342 -6.41 -24.98 26.24
C VAL A 342 -5.30 -25.87 25.73
N GLY A 343 -4.09 -25.34 25.53
CA GLY A 343 -2.94 -26.06 25.00
C GLY A 343 -2.46 -27.24 25.86
N SER A 344 -2.84 -27.28 27.14
CA SER A 344 -2.56 -28.38 28.08
C SER A 344 -3.75 -29.33 28.29
N SER A 345 -4.84 -29.17 27.53
CA SER A 345 -6.06 -29.97 27.64
C SER A 345 -6.14 -31.08 26.57
N SER A 346 -7.20 -31.89 26.63
CA SER A 346 -7.56 -32.90 25.63
C SER A 346 -8.98 -32.67 25.06
N LEU A 347 -9.40 -31.40 24.96
CA LEU A 347 -10.76 -31.00 24.59
C LEU A 347 -11.02 -31.04 23.07
N GLY A 348 -10.04 -31.39 22.25
CA GLY A 348 -10.16 -31.29 20.80
C GLY A 348 -11.36 -31.99 20.18
N PRO A 349 -11.67 -33.26 20.54
CA PRO A 349 -12.87 -33.93 20.05
C PRO A 349 -14.17 -33.25 20.47
N GLU A 350 -14.22 -32.70 21.69
CA GLU A 350 -15.40 -32.00 22.21
C GLU A 350 -15.59 -30.65 21.51
N ILE A 351 -14.51 -29.93 21.25
CA ILE A 351 -14.52 -28.68 20.47
C ILE A 351 -15.04 -28.92 19.04
N ASP A 352 -14.57 -29.97 18.38
CA ASP A 352 -14.96 -30.26 17.00
C ASP A 352 -16.42 -30.76 16.88
N ALA A 353 -17.08 -31.09 17.99
CA ALA A 353 -18.48 -31.52 18.05
C ALA A 353 -19.48 -30.35 17.99
N TYR A 354 -19.04 -29.09 18.17
CA TYR A 354 -19.92 -27.92 18.01
C TYR A 354 -20.26 -27.69 16.53
N ASP A 355 -21.41 -27.07 16.27
CA ASP A 355 -21.80 -26.70 14.92
C ASP A 355 -20.85 -25.64 14.35
N LEU A 356 -20.45 -24.67 15.18
CA LEU A 356 -19.55 -23.58 14.81
C LEU A 356 -18.41 -23.41 15.82
N VAL A 357 -17.18 -23.52 15.32
CA VAL A 357 -15.95 -23.28 16.06
C VAL A 357 -15.36 -21.91 15.72
N VAL A 358 -15.26 -21.03 16.72
CA VAL A 358 -14.75 -19.66 16.56
C VAL A 358 -13.33 -19.54 17.13
N ARG A 359 -12.42 -18.98 16.34
CA ARG A 359 -11.03 -18.75 16.76
C ARG A 359 -10.57 -17.32 16.51
N PHE A 360 -9.52 -16.91 17.22
CA PHE A 360 -9.07 -15.52 17.25
C PHE A 360 -7.65 -15.34 16.72
N ASN A 361 -7.48 -14.36 15.83
CA ASN A 361 -6.18 -13.83 15.41
C ASN A 361 -5.14 -14.93 15.07
N SER A 362 -4.16 -15.13 15.95
CA SER A 362 -3.02 -16.02 15.77
C SER A 362 -3.21 -17.39 16.44
N TYR A 363 -4.43 -17.93 16.39
CA TYR A 363 -4.76 -19.24 16.96
C TYR A 363 -3.85 -20.35 16.41
N ARG A 364 -3.55 -21.33 17.26
CA ARG A 364 -2.83 -22.55 16.89
C ARG A 364 -3.81 -23.71 16.79
N ILE A 365 -3.61 -24.56 15.78
CA ILE A 365 -4.30 -25.84 15.67
C ILE A 365 -3.41 -26.92 16.28
N ASP A 366 -3.97 -27.59 17.27
CA ASP A 366 -3.50 -28.81 17.91
C ASP A 366 -4.73 -29.72 18.02
N PRO A 367 -4.85 -30.77 17.20
CA PRO A 367 -6.06 -31.59 17.14
C PRO A 367 -6.48 -32.20 18.48
N ALA A 368 -5.52 -32.54 19.35
CA ALA A 368 -5.83 -33.15 20.65
C ALA A 368 -6.36 -32.12 21.65
N ALA A 369 -5.73 -30.95 21.70
CA ALA A 369 -6.01 -29.94 22.70
C ALA A 369 -7.06 -28.92 22.28
N THR A 370 -6.97 -28.47 21.02
CA THR A 370 -7.75 -27.33 20.51
C THR A 370 -8.74 -27.74 19.43
N GLY A 371 -8.77 -28.99 19.00
CA GLY A 371 -9.56 -29.44 17.84
C GLY A 371 -8.92 -29.06 16.51
N SER A 372 -9.55 -29.47 15.42
CA SER A 372 -9.06 -29.30 14.05
C SER A 372 -9.87 -28.28 13.24
N ARG A 373 -11.11 -28.00 13.65
CA ARG A 373 -12.03 -27.14 12.90
C ARG A 373 -11.85 -25.65 13.21
N THR A 374 -12.14 -24.83 12.21
CA THR A 374 -12.30 -23.37 12.35
C THR A 374 -13.36 -22.92 11.35
N ASP A 375 -14.59 -22.70 11.82
CA ASP A 375 -15.69 -22.27 10.97
C ASP A 375 -15.71 -20.74 10.85
N ILE A 376 -15.46 -20.05 11.97
CA ILE A 376 -15.40 -18.59 12.04
C ILE A 376 -14.02 -18.16 12.55
N HIS A 377 -13.34 -17.32 11.76
CA HIS A 377 -12.15 -16.63 12.24
C HIS A 377 -12.46 -15.16 12.50
N ALA A 378 -12.40 -14.79 13.78
CA ALA A 378 -12.55 -13.43 14.28
C ALA A 378 -11.16 -12.79 14.50
N THR A 379 -10.83 -11.76 13.73
CA THR A 379 -9.47 -11.18 13.72
C THR A 379 -9.49 -9.66 13.74
N ILE A 380 -8.50 -9.02 14.34
CA ILE A 380 -8.31 -7.57 14.22
C ILE A 380 -7.54 -7.25 12.94
N HIS A 381 -7.96 -6.21 12.23
CA HIS A 381 -7.36 -5.78 10.96
C HIS A 381 -5.86 -5.42 11.04
N LYS A 382 -5.33 -5.21 12.26
CA LYS A 382 -3.92 -4.86 12.51
C LYS A 382 -2.99 -6.09 12.54
N HIS A 383 -3.49 -7.28 12.87
CA HIS A 383 -2.68 -8.50 12.93
C HIS A 383 -2.68 -9.26 11.60
N GLY A 384 -1.53 -9.85 11.24
CA GLY A 384 -1.30 -10.49 9.94
C GLY A 384 -1.34 -12.02 9.97
N PHE A 385 -1.89 -12.62 11.04
CA PHE A 385 -1.84 -14.07 11.23
C PHE A 385 -3.11 -14.76 10.75
N ASN A 386 -2.95 -15.97 10.21
CA ASN A 386 -4.02 -16.87 9.78
C ASN A 386 -4.99 -16.26 8.75
N TRP A 387 -4.52 -15.31 7.93
CA TRP A 387 -5.30 -14.76 6.80
C TRP A 387 -5.37 -15.72 5.61
N ASP A 388 -4.38 -16.61 5.48
CA ASP A 388 -4.27 -17.68 4.50
C ASP A 388 -5.06 -18.94 4.88
N LYS A 389 -5.47 -19.07 6.14
CA LYS A 389 -6.19 -20.27 6.61
C LYS A 389 -7.61 -20.29 6.09
N LYS A 390 -8.00 -21.43 5.52
CA LYS A 390 -9.35 -21.70 5.04
C LYS A 390 -10.33 -21.71 6.20
N VAL A 391 -11.37 -20.90 6.09
CA VAL A 391 -12.50 -20.82 7.02
C VAL A 391 -13.80 -20.63 6.22
N ASP A 392 -14.94 -20.94 6.80
CA ASP A 392 -16.21 -20.62 6.14
C ASP A 392 -16.47 -19.11 6.22
N THR A 393 -16.41 -18.52 7.41
CA THR A 393 -16.68 -17.09 7.63
C THR A 393 -15.49 -16.39 8.28
N ARG A 394 -15.13 -15.21 7.78
CA ARG A 394 -14.13 -14.34 8.38
C ARG A 394 -14.76 -13.03 8.83
N LEU A 395 -14.60 -12.71 10.11
CA LEU A 395 -15.00 -11.42 10.68
C LEU A 395 -13.74 -10.64 11.04
N VAL A 396 -13.61 -9.45 10.46
CA VAL A 396 -12.45 -8.60 10.69
C VAL A 396 -12.91 -7.36 11.45
N PHE A 397 -12.35 -7.14 12.63
CA PHE A 397 -12.67 -6.00 13.46
C PHE A 397 -11.71 -4.83 13.21
N GLY A 398 -12.18 -3.60 13.35
CA GLY A 398 -11.32 -2.42 13.26
C GLY A 398 -12.03 -1.12 13.55
N GLY A 399 -11.39 -0.23 14.32
CA GLY A 399 -12.05 0.98 14.80
C GLY A 399 -12.17 2.13 13.80
N VAL A 400 -11.19 2.24 12.90
CA VAL A 400 -11.12 3.30 11.90
C VAL A 400 -11.53 2.73 10.54
N PRO A 401 -12.64 3.17 9.92
CA PRO A 401 -13.15 2.61 8.66
C PRO A 401 -12.12 2.62 7.53
N GLY A 402 -11.34 3.71 7.39
CA GLY A 402 -10.32 3.84 6.35
C GLY A 402 -9.22 2.78 6.47
N ASP A 403 -8.62 2.66 7.65
CA ASP A 403 -7.56 1.67 7.92
C ASP A 403 -8.07 0.24 7.84
N TRP A 404 -9.31 0.00 8.29
CA TRP A 404 -9.94 -1.30 8.19
C TRP A 404 -10.15 -1.70 6.72
N LYS A 405 -10.72 -0.82 5.89
CA LYS A 405 -10.88 -1.03 4.45
C LYS A 405 -9.52 -1.27 3.78
N GLN A 406 -8.48 -0.56 4.20
CA GLN A 406 -7.12 -0.77 3.69
C GLN A 406 -6.53 -2.12 4.10
N SER A 407 -6.70 -2.54 5.36
CA SER A 407 -6.26 -3.86 5.83
C SER A 407 -6.96 -5.00 5.10
N LEU A 408 -8.29 -4.91 4.91
CA LEU A 408 -9.02 -5.93 4.13
C LEU A 408 -8.46 -6.05 2.71
N ARG A 409 -8.25 -4.91 2.04
CA ARG A 409 -7.72 -4.87 0.67
C ARG A 409 -6.32 -5.47 0.54
N THR A 410 -5.51 -5.40 1.59
CA THR A 410 -4.10 -5.81 1.56
C THR A 410 -3.85 -7.21 2.09
N ARG A 411 -4.77 -7.77 2.88
CA ARG A 411 -4.53 -9.01 3.63
C ARG A 411 -5.47 -10.15 3.29
N LEU A 412 -6.63 -9.88 2.67
CA LEU A 412 -7.53 -10.96 2.26
C LEU A 412 -6.86 -11.84 1.22
N VAL A 413 -6.87 -13.15 1.47
CA VAL A 413 -6.38 -14.16 0.54
C VAL A 413 -7.59 -14.74 -0.22
N PRO A 414 -7.62 -14.68 -1.56
CA PRO A 414 -8.67 -15.32 -2.35
C PRO A 414 -8.81 -16.81 -2.02
N GLY A 415 -10.05 -17.29 -1.84
CA GLY A 415 -10.33 -18.68 -1.50
C GLY A 415 -10.03 -19.10 -0.05
N ALA A 416 -9.49 -18.22 0.81
CA ALA A 416 -9.27 -18.51 2.22
C ALA A 416 -10.53 -18.33 3.09
N GLN A 417 -11.57 -17.66 2.57
CA GLN A 417 -12.87 -17.55 3.22
C GLN A 417 -13.97 -17.64 2.17
N ARG A 418 -15.12 -18.18 2.55
CA ARG A 418 -16.34 -18.16 1.71
C ARG A 418 -17.17 -16.92 1.99
N TYR A 419 -17.26 -16.50 3.25
CA TYR A 419 -18.00 -15.33 3.70
C TYR A 419 -17.10 -14.33 4.42
N LEU A 420 -17.37 -13.04 4.20
CA LEU A 420 -16.64 -11.94 4.84
C LEU A 420 -17.62 -10.93 5.43
N GLY A 421 -17.46 -10.62 6.71
CA GLY A 421 -18.26 -9.59 7.37
C GLY A 421 -18.08 -8.22 6.72
N ASP A 422 -19.19 -7.53 6.45
CA ASP A 422 -19.19 -6.18 5.90
C ASP A 422 -18.96 -5.10 6.96
N GLU A 423 -19.15 -3.84 6.59
CA GLU A 423 -18.95 -2.70 7.49
C GLU A 423 -19.91 -2.72 8.71
N SER A 424 -21.06 -3.40 8.63
CA SER A 424 -21.99 -3.54 9.77
C SER A 424 -21.46 -4.43 10.89
N LEU A 425 -20.51 -5.34 10.58
CA LEU A 425 -19.89 -6.27 11.52
C LEU A 425 -18.49 -5.82 11.99
N ARG A 426 -18.04 -4.64 11.55
CA ARG A 426 -16.69 -4.13 11.74
C ARG A 426 -16.34 -3.84 13.20
N TRP A 427 -17.27 -3.29 13.98
CA TRP A 427 -17.00 -2.90 15.37
C TRP A 427 -18.20 -3.12 16.29
N PRO A 428 -18.55 -4.38 16.62
CA PRO A 428 -19.81 -4.72 17.26
C PRO A 428 -20.19 -3.86 18.48
N LEU A 429 -19.31 -3.80 19.49
CA LEU A 429 -19.60 -3.04 20.71
C LEU A 429 -19.88 -1.55 20.45
N ARG A 430 -19.16 -0.93 19.50
CA ARG A 430 -19.24 0.51 19.23
C ARG A 430 -20.30 0.87 18.22
N ASP A 431 -20.39 0.14 17.11
CA ASP A 431 -21.27 0.49 15.98
C ASP A 431 -22.67 -0.08 16.17
N ILE A 432 -22.78 -1.33 16.64
CA ILE A 432 -24.06 -2.02 16.85
C ILE A 432 -24.60 -1.68 18.24
N GLY A 433 -23.76 -1.86 19.27
CA GLY A 433 -24.14 -1.60 20.66
C GLY A 433 -24.23 -0.13 21.01
N ARG A 434 -23.64 0.76 20.19
CA ARG A 434 -23.54 2.21 20.44
C ARG A 434 -22.94 2.53 21.82
N VAL A 435 -22.08 1.66 22.34
CA VAL A 435 -21.43 1.85 23.65
C VAL A 435 -20.26 2.82 23.50
N GLY A 436 -20.41 4.00 24.07
CA GLY A 436 -19.39 5.06 24.04
C GLY A 436 -18.18 4.78 24.93
N THR A 437 -17.12 5.57 24.76
CA THR A 437 -15.87 5.47 25.55
C THR A 437 -16.05 5.93 27.00
N ASP A 438 -17.14 6.60 27.31
CA ASP A 438 -17.60 6.94 28.64
C ASP A 438 -18.07 5.71 29.43
N VAL A 439 -18.75 4.77 28.77
CA VAL A 439 -19.24 3.53 29.39
C VAL A 439 -18.19 2.42 29.35
N TRP A 440 -17.50 2.28 28.22
CA TRP A 440 -16.43 1.30 28.05
C TRP A 440 -15.18 2.02 27.55
N PRO A 441 -14.26 2.47 28.42
CA PRO A 441 -13.11 3.29 27.99
C PRO A 441 -12.08 2.53 27.16
N SER A 442 -11.89 1.24 27.44
CA SER A 442 -10.86 0.42 26.77
C SER A 442 -11.24 0.04 25.34
N ILE A 443 -10.25 -0.31 24.53
CA ILE A 443 -10.52 -0.90 23.22
C ILE A 443 -10.93 -2.36 23.47
N PRO A 444 -12.10 -2.83 23.00
CA PRO A 444 -12.51 -4.21 23.21
C PRO A 444 -11.61 -5.19 22.43
N THR A 445 -11.32 -6.35 23.01
CA THR A 445 -10.56 -7.41 22.34
C THR A 445 -11.35 -8.01 21.17
N SER A 446 -10.68 -8.73 20.27
CA SER A 446 -11.38 -9.52 19.23
C SER A 446 -12.29 -10.58 19.87
N GLY A 447 -11.87 -11.18 20.98
CA GLY A 447 -12.67 -12.12 21.76
C GLY A 447 -13.96 -11.47 22.25
N PHE A 448 -13.85 -10.31 22.89
CA PHE A 448 -14.99 -9.61 23.44
C PHE A 448 -15.94 -9.04 22.37
N ASN A 449 -15.44 -8.48 21.27
CA ASN A 449 -16.30 -8.04 20.16
C ASN A 449 -17.14 -9.20 19.59
N MET A 450 -16.51 -10.36 19.42
CA MET A 450 -17.21 -11.55 18.94
C MET A 450 -18.23 -12.05 19.96
N LEU A 451 -17.84 -12.13 21.22
CA LEU A 451 -18.72 -12.58 22.30
C LEU A 451 -19.94 -11.67 22.45
N TRP A 452 -19.70 -10.35 22.51
CA TRP A 452 -20.75 -9.35 22.59
C TRP A 452 -21.70 -9.44 21.38
N LEU A 453 -21.17 -9.64 20.18
CA LEU A 453 -21.99 -9.81 18.98
C LEU A 453 -22.91 -11.03 19.07
N LEU A 454 -22.38 -12.17 19.53
CA LEU A 454 -23.16 -13.41 19.67
C LEU A 454 -24.22 -13.31 20.77
N ASP A 455 -23.88 -12.67 21.89
CA ASP A 455 -24.82 -12.37 22.96
C ASP A 455 -25.94 -11.44 22.46
N PHE A 456 -25.58 -10.34 21.81
CA PHE A 456 -26.52 -9.37 21.24
C PHE A 456 -27.48 -9.98 20.21
N LEU A 457 -26.99 -10.88 19.36
CA LEU A 457 -27.81 -11.52 18.34
C LEU A 457 -28.81 -12.52 18.94
N ASP A 458 -28.46 -13.15 20.06
CA ASP A 458 -29.29 -14.08 20.83
C ASP A 458 -30.09 -15.08 19.98
N VAL A 459 -29.38 -15.81 19.11
CA VAL A 459 -29.98 -16.82 18.22
C VAL A 459 -29.37 -18.21 18.34
N SER A 460 -28.32 -18.36 19.14
CA SER A 460 -27.59 -19.62 19.31
C SER A 460 -27.97 -20.23 20.66
N PRO A 461 -28.56 -21.44 20.69
CA PRO A 461 -29.02 -22.07 21.92
C PRO A 461 -27.88 -22.46 22.86
N THR A 462 -26.66 -22.60 22.33
CA THR A 462 -25.47 -22.92 23.12
C THR A 462 -24.35 -21.95 22.78
N LEU A 463 -23.77 -21.32 23.81
CA LEU A 463 -22.63 -20.42 23.67
C LEU A 463 -21.60 -20.66 24.77
N ASP A 464 -20.52 -21.35 24.39
CA ASP A 464 -19.48 -21.77 25.31
C ASP A 464 -18.13 -21.09 25.02
N LEU A 465 -17.47 -20.67 26.10
CA LEU A 465 -16.12 -20.13 26.07
C LEU A 465 -15.15 -21.18 26.58
N ILE A 466 -14.29 -21.69 25.70
CA ILE A 466 -13.33 -22.75 26.00
C ILE A 466 -11.95 -22.15 26.29
N GLY A 467 -11.47 -22.37 27.52
CA GLY A 467 -10.18 -21.94 28.04
C GLY A 467 -10.01 -20.43 28.24
N PHE A 468 -11.12 -19.70 28.38
CA PHE A 468 -11.08 -18.27 28.70
C PHE A 468 -10.66 -18.07 30.17
N ASP A 469 -9.35 -17.89 30.37
CA ASP A 469 -8.75 -17.54 31.65
C ASP A 469 -8.12 -16.14 31.63
N PHE A 470 -8.48 -15.33 30.64
CA PHE A 470 -8.02 -13.94 30.49
C PHE A 470 -6.50 -13.79 30.52
N TYR A 471 -5.81 -14.80 29.96
CA TYR A 471 -4.35 -14.92 29.88
C TYR A 471 -3.64 -15.16 31.21
N GLU A 472 -4.34 -15.60 32.26
CA GLU A 472 -3.72 -16.02 33.52
C GLU A 472 -2.71 -17.17 33.31
N SER A 473 -2.98 -18.12 32.41
CA SER A 473 -2.04 -19.19 32.06
C SER A 473 -1.00 -18.81 30.99
N GLY A 474 -1.05 -17.59 30.46
CA GLY A 474 -0.25 -17.16 29.32
C GLY A 474 -0.84 -17.53 27.97
N ALA A 475 -0.13 -17.16 26.89
CA ALA A 475 -0.65 -17.27 25.52
C ALA A 475 -0.30 -18.62 24.87
N TYR A 476 -1.26 -19.21 24.16
CA TYR A 476 -1.07 -20.36 23.27
C TYR A 476 -1.42 -19.95 21.83
N ARG A 477 -0.37 -19.68 21.04
CA ARG A 477 -0.49 -19.11 19.69
C ARG A 477 0.48 -19.81 18.74
N ILE A 478 0.38 -19.53 17.45
CA ILE A 478 1.41 -19.94 16.49
C ILE A 478 2.79 -19.37 16.88
N PRO A 479 3.90 -20.05 16.56
CA PRO A 479 5.24 -19.64 17.01
C PRO A 479 5.61 -18.19 16.65
N ALA A 480 5.24 -17.73 15.46
CA ALA A 480 5.50 -16.36 15.01
C ALA A 480 4.81 -15.29 15.88
N ALA A 481 3.70 -15.61 16.53
CA ALA A 481 2.92 -14.70 17.35
C ALA A 481 3.23 -14.79 18.85
N MET A 482 4.03 -15.78 19.28
CA MET A 482 4.44 -15.91 20.69
C MET A 482 5.34 -14.77 21.16
N LYS A 483 6.05 -14.11 20.24
CA LYS A 483 6.90 -12.93 20.53
C LYS A 483 6.10 -11.64 20.73
N MET A 484 4.79 -11.65 20.48
CA MET A 484 3.97 -10.46 20.61
C MET A 484 3.46 -10.29 22.04
N PRO A 485 3.68 -9.12 22.66
CA PRO A 485 3.17 -8.87 24.01
C PRO A 485 1.64 -8.92 24.00
N ILE A 486 1.07 -9.40 25.11
CA ILE A 486 -0.36 -9.21 25.38
C ILE A 486 -0.53 -7.71 25.61
N THR A 487 -1.28 -7.05 24.73
CA THR A 487 -1.34 -5.58 24.74
C THR A 487 -2.13 -5.08 25.95
N SER A 488 -1.56 -4.16 26.72
CA SER A 488 -2.20 -3.49 27.86
C SER A 488 -3.27 -2.46 27.47
N VAL A 489 -3.44 -2.19 26.18
CA VAL A 489 -4.48 -1.28 25.64
C VAL A 489 -5.89 -1.88 25.82
N HIS A 490 -5.96 -3.20 26.07
CA HIS A 490 -7.18 -3.91 26.43
C HIS A 490 -7.30 -4.02 27.95
N GLU A 491 -8.50 -3.82 28.48
CA GLU A 491 -8.79 -4.04 29.90
C GLU A 491 -9.54 -5.36 30.06
N TYR A 492 -8.78 -6.43 30.33
CA TYR A 492 -9.33 -7.78 30.46
C TYR A 492 -10.21 -7.97 31.71
N THR A 493 -10.05 -7.11 32.72
CA THR A 493 -10.84 -7.17 33.97
C THR A 493 -12.33 -6.88 33.72
N SER A 494 -12.61 -5.83 32.95
CA SER A 494 -13.99 -5.43 32.59
C SER A 494 -14.64 -6.48 31.68
N GLU A 495 -13.89 -7.01 30.71
CA GLU A 495 -14.35 -8.12 29.86
C GLU A 495 -14.66 -9.38 30.69
N LYS A 496 -13.80 -9.72 31.66
CA LYS A 496 -14.01 -10.83 32.59
C LYS A 496 -15.26 -10.64 33.44
N ALA A 497 -15.45 -9.48 34.03
CA ALA A 497 -16.63 -9.18 34.84
C ALA A 497 -17.92 -9.36 34.03
N TRP A 498 -17.95 -8.82 32.80
CA TRP A 498 -19.09 -8.95 31.90
C TRP A 498 -19.42 -10.41 31.55
N VAL A 499 -18.39 -11.23 31.30
CA VAL A 499 -18.52 -12.67 31.02
C VAL A 499 -19.10 -13.39 32.23
N MET A 500 -18.53 -13.16 33.40
CA MET A 500 -18.91 -13.88 34.62
C MET A 500 -20.32 -13.53 35.10
N GLU A 501 -20.78 -12.30 34.84
CA GLU A 501 -22.18 -11.90 35.10
C GLU A 501 -23.20 -12.71 34.29
N ARG A 502 -22.80 -13.19 33.10
CA ARG A 502 -23.67 -13.94 32.16
C ARG A 502 -23.45 -15.44 32.21
N ALA A 503 -22.49 -15.92 33.00
CA ALA A 503 -22.18 -17.33 33.07
C ALA A 503 -23.29 -18.11 33.78
N GLN A 504 -23.84 -19.12 33.11
CA GLN A 504 -24.78 -20.08 33.71
C GLN A 504 -24.04 -21.23 34.40
N SER A 505 -22.87 -21.61 33.87
CA SER A 505 -21.98 -22.55 34.54
C SER A 505 -20.51 -22.25 34.22
N VAL A 506 -19.63 -22.58 35.17
CA VAL A 506 -18.20 -22.37 35.07
C VAL A 506 -17.49 -23.63 35.55
N THR A 507 -16.67 -24.21 34.69
CA THR A 507 -15.72 -25.26 35.03
C THR A 507 -14.30 -24.74 34.86
N GLU A 508 -13.31 -25.60 35.09
CA GLU A 508 -11.91 -25.23 34.90
C GLU A 508 -11.59 -24.79 33.46
N THR A 509 -12.28 -25.36 32.47
CA THR A 509 -11.94 -25.16 31.05
C THR A 509 -13.09 -24.62 30.20
N ARG A 510 -14.31 -24.53 30.74
CA ARG A 510 -15.50 -24.03 30.04
C ARG A 510 -16.24 -23.00 30.88
N ILE A 511 -16.65 -21.91 30.24
CA ILE A 511 -17.67 -20.99 30.75
C ILE A 511 -18.86 -21.09 29.79
N ALA A 512 -20.01 -21.58 30.27
CA ALA A 512 -21.24 -21.66 29.49
C ALA A 512 -22.10 -20.43 29.77
N LEU A 513 -22.51 -19.71 28.72
CA LEU A 513 -23.39 -18.54 28.84
C LEU A 513 -24.86 -18.89 28.64
N ARG A 514 -25.14 -19.96 27.91
CA ARG A 514 -26.46 -20.59 27.73
C ARG A 514 -26.32 -21.94 27.06
#